data_AF-A0AAE0T6V0-F1
#
_entry.id   AF-A0AAE0T6V0-F1
#
_cell.length_a   1.000
_cell.length_b   1.000
_cell.length_c   1.000
_cell.angle_alpha   90.00
_cell.angle_beta   90.00
_cell.angle_gamma   90.00
#
_symmetry.space_group_name_H-M   'P 1'
#
loop_
_entity.id
_entity.type
_entity.pdbx_description
1 polymer ?
#
loop_
_entity_poly.entity_id
_entity_poly.type
_entity_poly.pdbx_seq_one_letter_code
_entity_poly.pdbx_strand_id
1 'polypeptide(L)'
;MTVWNNETEIQFFREALKNFASPEQLFYKLQSGYFAYIPKGTDAEGQTLQSRNSLIGQFTEKWSKSFFEPIAKELGLFAVNSVVCEAIGLSRQTSADLALCTTNSINQKAENIKLLFEIKMSVVSNYQFEQINTIKLVGDYKSHKGQPSLMRSDSNSPITDSYLKKVDFLKTSGIMKKRNGTETSAFGTNGRINHDSSKFYNSKLYAELGDKKILDKNENDFPDELANKFILGSAESMKELPDNSVHLMITSPPYNVSKEYDEDLSLTEYLEMLKNAFTETYRVLVNGGRACINVANLGRKPYIPLSDYISKMMIDIGFNMRGEIIWNKAASASPSTAWGSWQSAANPILRDIHEYILVFSKGDYKREKNGKENTITKEQFVEWTKSIWTMNAESARRIGHPAPFPEELPYRLIQFYSFKGDIILDPFMGSGTTAVSAIKSERKFVGYDISQEYIDLAEKRLKLFLEQTSLKFEIVTVENDEE
;
A
#
# COMPACT_ATOMS: atom_id res chain seq x y z
N MET A 1 35.13 -0.68 4.90
CA MET A 1 34.06 -0.32 5.85
C MET A 1 33.53 -1.60 6.44
N THR A 2 33.37 -1.69 7.76
CA THR A 2 32.75 -2.86 8.39
C THR A 2 31.24 -2.71 8.36
N VAL A 3 30.55 -3.66 7.76
CA VAL A 3 29.08 -3.70 7.72
C VAL A 3 28.52 -4.14 9.09
N TRP A 4 27.24 -3.88 9.33
CA TRP A 4 26.56 -4.26 10.56
C TRP A 4 26.70 -5.75 10.84
N ASN A 5 27.19 -6.11 12.03
CA ASN A 5 27.47 -7.49 12.43
C ASN A 5 27.20 -7.70 13.93
N ASN A 6 27.38 -8.93 14.42
CA ASN A 6 27.16 -9.27 15.83
C ASN A 6 28.08 -8.49 16.78
N GLU A 7 29.28 -8.10 16.36
CA GLU A 7 30.19 -7.27 17.17
C GLU A 7 29.62 -5.86 17.37
N THR A 8 28.99 -5.30 16.34
CA THR A 8 28.30 -4.01 16.38
C THR A 8 27.13 -4.04 17.36
N GLU A 9 26.36 -5.13 17.36
CA GLU A 9 25.24 -5.33 18.30
C GLU A 9 25.74 -5.49 19.76
N ILE A 10 26.83 -6.24 19.97
CA ILE A 10 27.46 -6.35 21.29
C ILE A 10 28.01 -5.00 21.76
N GLN A 11 28.59 -4.21 20.85
CA GLN A 11 29.06 -2.87 21.14
C GLN A 11 27.91 -1.97 21.62
N PHE A 12 26.75 -2.00 20.95
CA PHE A 12 25.57 -1.29 21.40
C PHE A 12 25.23 -1.62 22.86
N PHE A 13 25.10 -2.90 23.20
CA PHE A 13 24.74 -3.28 24.57
C PHE A 13 25.79 -2.87 25.60
N ARG A 14 27.09 -3.02 25.27
CA ARG A 14 28.19 -2.59 26.16
C ARG A 14 28.17 -1.09 26.41
N GLU A 15 28.01 -0.28 25.35
CA GLU A 15 27.94 1.17 25.48
C GLU A 15 26.71 1.62 26.25
N ALA A 16 25.55 0.99 25.99
CA ALA A 16 24.31 1.32 26.68
C ALA A 16 24.38 0.98 28.17
N LEU A 17 24.82 -0.24 28.52
CA LEU A 17 24.97 -0.69 29.92
C LEU A 17 26.00 0.12 30.70
N LYS A 18 27.07 0.58 30.04
CA LYS A 18 28.13 1.35 30.69
C LYS A 18 27.70 2.78 31.00
N ASN A 19 26.90 3.38 30.15
CA ASN A 19 26.71 4.84 30.16
C ASN A 19 25.32 5.28 30.65
N PHE A 20 24.24 4.58 30.29
CA PHE A 20 22.89 5.17 30.43
C PHE A 20 21.70 4.19 30.53
N ALA A 21 21.91 2.88 30.56
CA ALA A 21 20.80 1.91 30.63
C ALA A 21 21.05 0.80 31.65
N SER A 22 20.00 0.42 32.39
CA SER A 22 20.01 -0.79 33.22
C SER A 22 19.76 -2.05 32.37
N PRO A 23 20.16 -3.25 32.84
CA PRO A 23 19.87 -4.49 32.15
C PRO A 23 18.37 -4.69 31.86
N GLU A 24 17.49 -4.30 32.76
CA GLU A 24 16.03 -4.37 32.59
C GLU A 24 15.51 -3.48 31.45
N GLN A 25 16.24 -2.41 31.11
CA GLN A 25 15.92 -1.53 29.99
C GLN A 25 16.39 -2.08 28.64
N LEU A 26 17.23 -3.12 28.63
CA LEU A 26 17.85 -3.70 27.43
C LEU A 26 17.52 -5.18 27.20
N PHE A 27 17.07 -5.90 28.24
CA PHE A 27 16.86 -7.34 28.21
C PHE A 27 15.55 -7.74 28.93
N TYR A 28 14.87 -8.76 28.40
CA TYR A 28 13.79 -9.49 29.07
C TYR A 28 14.32 -10.30 30.23
N LYS A 29 13.77 -10.05 31.42
CA LYS A 29 14.00 -10.91 32.58
C LYS A 29 13.11 -12.15 32.49
N LEU A 30 13.70 -13.28 32.15
CA LEU A 30 13.10 -14.62 32.21
C LEU A 30 13.60 -15.37 33.44
N GLN A 31 12.95 -16.48 33.81
CA GLN A 31 13.43 -17.35 34.89
C GLN A 31 14.85 -17.87 34.63
N SER A 32 15.22 -18.06 33.37
CA SER A 32 16.54 -18.53 32.91
C SER A 32 17.59 -17.43 32.74
N GLY A 33 17.27 -16.16 33.03
CA GLY A 33 18.20 -15.03 32.90
C GLY A 33 17.66 -13.87 32.06
N TYR A 34 18.55 -12.97 31.66
CA TYR A 34 18.23 -11.77 30.89
C TYR A 34 18.52 -11.96 29.40
N PHE A 35 17.52 -11.78 28.53
CA PHE A 35 17.65 -12.02 27.09
C PHE A 35 17.19 -10.83 26.24
N ALA A 36 17.89 -10.54 25.13
CA ALA A 36 17.51 -9.47 24.21
C ALA A 36 16.13 -9.75 23.57
N TYR A 37 15.85 -11.04 23.31
CA TYR A 37 14.56 -11.55 22.88
C TYR A 37 14.13 -12.80 23.63
N ILE A 38 12.81 -13.00 23.75
CA ILE A 38 12.22 -14.23 24.27
C ILE A 38 12.57 -15.40 23.34
N PRO A 39 13.30 -16.44 23.78
CA PRO A 39 13.63 -17.61 22.96
C PRO A 39 12.37 -18.36 22.48
N LYS A 40 12.45 -19.01 21.31
CA LYS A 40 11.37 -19.88 20.81
C LYS A 40 11.19 -21.08 21.75
N GLY A 41 9.94 -21.45 22.00
CA GLY A 41 9.59 -22.55 22.90
C GLY A 41 9.43 -22.16 24.38
N THR A 42 9.76 -20.92 24.77
CA THR A 42 9.53 -20.44 26.14
C THR A 42 8.11 -19.91 26.31
N ASP A 43 7.32 -20.43 27.25
CA ASP A 43 6.00 -19.90 27.64
C ASP A 43 6.14 -18.61 28.45
N ALA A 44 6.51 -17.54 27.76
CA ALA A 44 6.52 -16.18 28.27
C ALA A 44 5.79 -15.25 27.28
N GLU A 45 4.91 -14.40 27.81
CA GLU A 45 4.23 -13.34 27.06
C GLU A 45 4.98 -12.01 27.22
N GLY A 46 5.10 -11.25 26.14
CA GLY A 46 5.72 -9.91 26.14
C GLY A 46 5.96 -9.38 24.72
N GLN A 47 5.75 -8.08 24.50
CA GLN A 47 6.21 -7.40 23.27
C GLN A 47 7.73 -7.33 23.28
N THR A 48 8.42 -7.45 22.14
CA THR A 48 9.89 -7.44 22.03
C THR A 48 10.51 -6.06 22.20
N LEU A 49 11.76 -6.00 22.69
CA LEU A 49 12.38 -4.78 23.24
C LEU A 49 12.67 -3.75 22.15
N GLN A 50 12.87 -4.26 20.94
CA GLN A 50 12.99 -3.47 19.72
C GLN A 50 11.80 -2.56 19.45
N SER A 51 10.59 -2.92 19.86
CA SER A 51 9.42 -2.10 19.49
C SER A 51 9.37 -0.75 20.22
N ARG A 52 10.23 -0.50 21.22
CA ARG A 52 10.17 0.73 22.05
C ARG A 52 11.51 1.29 22.54
N ASN A 53 12.67 0.75 22.16
CA ASN A 53 13.93 1.24 22.72
C ASN A 53 14.54 2.38 21.88
N SER A 54 14.31 3.63 22.28
CA SER A 54 14.92 4.80 21.63
C SER A 54 16.45 4.76 21.60
N LEU A 55 17.10 4.01 22.51
CA LEU A 55 18.56 3.89 22.58
C LEU A 55 19.14 3.14 21.37
N ILE A 56 18.45 2.10 20.89
CA ILE A 56 18.91 1.36 19.71
C ILE A 56 18.76 2.21 18.45
N GLY A 57 17.73 3.04 18.38
CA GLY A 57 17.53 4.01 17.29
C GLY A 57 18.68 5.00 17.21
N GLN A 58 18.98 5.67 18.33
CA GLN A 58 20.10 6.62 18.42
C GLN A 58 21.45 5.99 18.05
N PHE A 59 21.70 4.76 18.51
CA PHE A 59 22.93 4.05 18.17
C PHE A 59 22.99 3.72 16.67
N THR A 60 21.89 3.22 16.09
CA THR A 60 21.81 2.86 14.67
C THR A 60 21.96 4.08 13.76
N GLU A 61 21.35 5.22 14.13
CA GLU A 61 21.50 6.50 13.42
C GLU A 61 22.96 6.99 13.41
N LYS A 62 23.63 6.94 14.57
CA LYS A 62 25.03 7.34 14.73
C LYS A 62 25.97 6.41 13.96
N TRP A 63 25.72 5.11 14.03
CA TRP A 63 26.49 4.10 13.30
C TRP A 63 26.32 4.32 11.79
N SER A 64 25.10 4.51 11.32
CA SER A 64 24.80 4.73 9.90
C SER A 64 25.47 6.00 9.37
N LYS A 65 25.45 7.09 10.13
CA LYS A 65 26.21 8.29 9.76
C LYS A 65 27.69 7.96 9.60
N SER A 66 28.31 7.33 10.59
CA SER A 66 29.73 6.95 10.54
C SER A 66 30.05 6.03 9.36
N PHE A 67 29.12 5.14 9.01
CA PHE A 67 29.25 4.22 7.87
C PHE A 67 29.20 4.96 6.53
N PHE A 68 28.27 5.91 6.36
CA PHE A 68 28.09 6.68 5.13
C PHE A 68 29.00 7.90 5.01
N GLU A 69 29.65 8.35 6.09
CA GLU A 69 30.48 9.55 6.10
C GLU A 69 31.66 9.50 5.11
N PRO A 70 32.41 8.39 4.95
CA PRO A 70 33.46 8.33 3.93
C PRO A 70 32.89 8.36 2.50
N ILE A 71 31.74 7.72 2.27
CA ILE A 71 31.04 7.75 0.96
C ILE A 71 30.58 9.18 0.65
N ALA A 72 29.98 9.87 1.62
CA ALA A 72 29.57 11.25 1.48
C ALA A 72 30.76 12.13 1.11
N LYS A 73 31.90 11.94 1.79
CA LYS A 73 33.14 12.69 1.53
C LYS A 73 33.67 12.46 0.11
N GLU A 74 33.66 11.23 -0.40
CA GLU A 74 34.05 10.91 -1.78
C GLU A 74 33.15 11.60 -2.81
N LEU A 75 31.86 11.74 -2.48
CA LEU A 75 30.87 12.43 -3.32
C LEU A 75 30.87 13.97 -3.16
N GLY A 76 31.75 14.54 -2.32
CA GLY A 76 31.74 15.97 -2.00
C GLY A 76 30.52 16.44 -1.19
N LEU A 77 29.93 15.54 -0.41
CA LEU A 77 28.73 15.74 0.42
C LEU A 77 29.03 15.53 1.92
N PHE A 78 28.04 15.85 2.75
CA PHE A 78 28.05 15.66 4.20
C PHE A 78 26.98 14.66 4.60
N ALA A 79 27.33 13.71 5.47
CA ALA A 79 26.38 12.82 6.14
C ALA A 79 25.80 13.53 7.38
N VAL A 80 24.50 13.84 7.36
CA VAL A 80 23.82 14.65 8.39
C VAL A 80 22.63 13.88 8.96
N ASN A 81 22.62 13.64 10.28
CA ASN A 81 21.46 13.07 10.97
C ASN A 81 20.38 14.14 11.26
N SER A 82 19.16 13.66 11.48
CA SER A 82 18.02 14.47 11.95
C SER A 82 17.71 15.67 11.04
N VAL A 83 17.86 15.51 9.73
CA VAL A 83 17.68 16.61 8.77
C VAL A 83 16.25 17.13 8.75
N VAL A 84 16.12 18.45 8.82
CA VAL A 84 14.87 19.20 8.77
C VAL A 84 14.81 19.99 7.46
N CYS A 85 13.73 19.83 6.73
CA CYS A 85 13.43 20.55 5.51
C CYS A 85 11.91 20.63 5.33
N GLU A 86 11.32 21.74 5.81
CA GLU A 86 9.87 21.97 5.78
C GLU A 86 9.29 21.89 4.36
N ALA A 87 10.05 22.30 3.35
CA ALA A 87 9.63 22.26 1.93
C ALA A 87 9.33 20.85 1.42
N ILE A 88 9.90 19.81 2.02
CA ILE A 88 9.64 18.40 1.69
C ILE A 88 8.99 17.64 2.85
N GLY A 89 8.43 18.36 3.84
CA GLY A 89 7.68 17.79 4.95
C GLY A 89 8.53 17.16 6.06
N LEU A 90 9.85 17.41 6.09
CA LEU A 90 10.72 17.01 7.19
C LEU A 90 10.73 18.11 8.24
N SER A 91 9.97 17.93 9.33
CA SER A 91 9.91 18.87 10.46
C SER A 91 10.87 18.46 11.56
N ARG A 92 11.02 19.27 12.62
CA ARG A 92 11.75 18.84 13.84
C ARG A 92 11.13 17.62 14.54
N GLN A 93 9.84 17.37 14.34
CA GLN A 93 9.13 16.23 14.94
C GLN A 93 9.18 14.99 14.04
N THR A 94 9.46 15.17 12.75
CA THR A 94 9.48 14.13 11.70
C THR A 94 10.70 14.33 10.80
N SER A 95 11.87 14.49 11.42
CA SER A 95 13.13 14.70 10.69
C SER A 95 13.58 13.40 10.03
N ALA A 96 14.42 13.51 9.00
CA ALA A 96 15.03 12.33 8.39
C ALA A 96 16.16 11.81 9.28
N ASP A 97 16.23 10.48 9.43
CA ASP A 97 17.23 9.82 10.28
C ASP A 97 18.67 10.14 9.83
N LEU A 98 18.89 10.13 8.51
CA LEU A 98 20.15 10.52 7.88
C LEU A 98 19.90 11.06 6.47
N ALA A 99 20.73 12.00 6.02
CA ALA A 99 20.76 12.50 4.66
C ALA A 99 22.19 12.73 4.18
N LEU A 100 22.43 12.62 2.86
CA LEU A 100 23.63 13.21 2.25
C LEU A 100 23.28 14.58 1.67
N CYS A 101 23.98 15.59 2.15
CA CYS A 101 23.69 16.98 1.85
C CYS A 101 24.91 17.71 1.29
N THR A 102 24.70 18.73 0.47
CA THR A 102 25.78 19.64 0.01
C THR A 102 26.28 20.57 1.11
N THR A 103 25.57 20.65 2.24
CA THR A 103 25.95 21.47 3.39
C THR A 103 25.90 20.66 4.68
N ASN A 104 26.77 20.98 5.63
CA ASN A 104 26.81 20.33 6.94
C ASN A 104 25.88 21.03 7.95
N SER A 105 24.58 21.05 7.66
CA SER A 105 23.55 21.69 8.51
C SER A 105 22.36 20.77 8.72
N ILE A 106 21.78 20.78 9.92
CA ILE A 106 20.53 20.07 10.21
C ILE A 106 19.37 20.66 9.40
N ASN A 107 19.27 21.99 9.35
CA ASN A 107 18.24 22.66 8.55
C ASN A 107 18.74 22.78 7.10
N GLN A 108 18.02 22.18 6.17
CA GLN A 108 18.38 22.10 4.77
C GLN A 108 17.32 22.75 3.88
N LYS A 109 17.77 23.30 2.75
CA LYS A 109 16.90 23.55 1.59
C LYS A 109 16.75 22.25 0.82
N ALA A 110 15.62 22.06 0.14
CA ALA A 110 15.35 20.84 -0.63
C ALA A 110 16.46 20.54 -1.66
N GLU A 111 16.99 21.59 -2.32
CA GLU A 111 18.08 21.49 -3.29
C GLU A 111 19.41 20.95 -2.73
N ASN A 112 19.63 21.10 -1.42
CA ASN A 112 20.86 20.66 -0.77
C ASN A 112 20.82 19.18 -0.39
N ILE A 113 19.64 18.58 -0.33
CA ILE A 113 19.46 17.16 0.02
C ILE A 113 19.61 16.34 -1.25
N LYS A 114 20.63 15.48 -1.29
CA LYS A 114 20.90 14.60 -2.44
C LYS A 114 20.39 13.19 -2.22
N LEU A 115 20.41 12.73 -0.97
CA LEU A 115 19.98 11.42 -0.54
C LEU A 115 19.32 11.52 0.83
N LEU A 116 18.22 10.78 1.03
CA LEU A 116 17.58 10.59 2.32
C LEU A 116 17.61 9.10 2.65
N PHE A 117 17.97 8.78 3.88
CA PHE A 117 17.93 7.43 4.42
C PHE A 117 16.87 7.37 5.51
N GLU A 118 16.01 6.37 5.41
CA GLU A 118 15.19 5.91 6.52
C GLU A 118 15.95 4.74 7.17
N ILE A 119 16.27 4.87 8.45
CA ILE A 119 17.07 3.91 9.20
C ILE A 119 16.13 3.10 10.10
N LYS A 120 16.08 1.78 9.90
CA LYS A 120 15.32 0.88 10.78
C LYS A 120 16.19 0.34 11.90
N MET A 121 15.55 0.12 13.05
CA MET A 121 16.19 -0.34 14.29
C MET A 121 16.76 -1.75 14.13
N SER A 122 18.03 -1.97 14.48
CA SER A 122 18.69 -3.27 14.29
C SER A 122 19.39 -3.78 15.55
N VAL A 123 18.84 -4.85 16.13
CA VAL A 123 19.52 -5.92 16.86
C VAL A 123 18.80 -7.18 16.39
N VAL A 124 19.42 -7.92 15.50
CA VAL A 124 18.76 -9.03 14.80
C VAL A 124 18.97 -10.34 15.54
N SER A 125 20.12 -10.48 16.18
CA SER A 125 20.48 -11.66 16.95
C SER A 125 19.94 -11.61 18.38
N ASN A 126 19.81 -12.78 19.00
CA ASN A 126 19.44 -12.90 20.40
C ASN A 126 20.69 -13.00 21.26
N TYR A 127 20.69 -12.28 22.38
CA TYR A 127 21.81 -12.20 23.31
C TYR A 127 21.33 -12.47 24.74
N GLN A 128 22.18 -13.13 25.51
CA GLN A 128 21.99 -13.32 26.95
C GLN A 128 22.94 -12.39 27.69
N PHE A 129 22.39 -11.61 28.61
CA PHE A 129 23.15 -10.81 29.55
C PHE A 129 23.49 -11.63 30.79
N GLU A 130 24.78 -11.74 31.09
CA GLU A 130 25.27 -12.36 32.33
C GLU A 130 25.76 -11.30 33.33
N GLN A 131 26.57 -10.35 32.86
CA GLN A 131 27.10 -9.22 33.63
C GLN A 131 27.57 -8.09 32.70
N ILE A 132 27.91 -6.91 33.26
CA ILE A 132 28.17 -5.65 32.52
C ILE A 132 29.23 -5.75 31.40
N ASN A 133 30.06 -6.81 31.37
CA ASN A 133 31.05 -7.07 30.31
C ASN A 133 30.86 -8.40 29.55
N THR A 134 29.87 -9.20 29.95
CA THR A 134 29.64 -10.56 29.41
C THR A 134 28.25 -10.63 28.81
N ILE A 135 28.19 -10.52 27.49
CA ILE A 135 26.99 -10.64 26.67
C ILE A 135 27.25 -11.75 25.66
N LYS A 136 26.44 -12.80 25.71
CA LYS A 136 26.65 -14.01 24.92
C LYS A 136 25.64 -14.08 23.79
N LEU A 137 26.10 -14.35 22.57
CA LEU A 137 25.22 -14.66 21.45
C LEU A 137 24.52 -16.00 21.71
N VAL A 138 23.19 -15.99 21.70
CA VAL A 138 22.34 -17.17 21.95
C VAL A 138 21.87 -17.79 20.64
N GLY A 139 21.62 -16.96 19.62
CA GLY A 139 21.17 -17.42 18.31
C GLY A 139 20.79 -16.26 17.40
N ASP A 140 20.44 -16.57 16.15
CA ASP A 140 20.01 -15.59 15.16
C ASP A 140 18.50 -15.30 15.27
N TYR A 141 17.96 -14.54 14.31
CA TYR A 141 16.53 -14.20 14.23
C TYR A 141 15.58 -15.41 14.17
N LYS A 142 16.06 -16.61 13.83
CA LYS A 142 15.25 -17.83 13.79
C LYS A 142 15.05 -18.42 15.18
N SER A 143 15.84 -18.00 16.17
CA SER A 143 15.87 -18.59 17.52
C SER A 143 14.92 -17.95 18.53
N HIS A 144 14.23 -16.85 18.20
CA HIS A 144 13.40 -16.10 19.15
C HIS A 144 11.98 -15.77 18.64
N LYS A 145 11.06 -15.42 19.57
CA LYS A 145 9.63 -15.13 19.31
C LYS A 145 9.37 -13.71 18.76
N GLY A 146 10.41 -12.99 18.36
CA GLY A 146 10.33 -11.65 17.78
C GLY A 146 10.38 -11.68 16.27
N GLN A 147 9.69 -10.76 15.61
CA GLN A 147 10.03 -10.37 14.25
C GLN A 147 10.89 -9.11 14.36
N PRO A 148 12.23 -9.20 14.23
CA PRO A 148 13.04 -8.00 14.09
C PRO A 148 12.42 -7.14 13.00
N SER A 149 12.11 -5.89 13.30
CA SER A 149 11.40 -5.03 12.38
C SER A 149 12.32 -4.71 11.20
N LEU A 150 12.23 -5.47 10.11
CA LEU A 150 12.76 -5.07 8.80
C LEU A 150 11.90 -3.96 8.18
N MET A 151 10.71 -3.73 8.73
CA MET A 151 9.72 -2.72 8.34
C MET A 151 9.21 -2.02 9.61
N ARG A 152 9.09 -0.68 9.62
CA ARG A 152 8.35 0.03 10.67
C ARG A 152 6.86 -0.33 10.57
N SER A 153 6.17 -0.38 11.70
CA SER A 153 4.70 -0.35 11.76
C SER A 153 4.10 1.02 11.39
N ASP A 154 4.94 2.04 11.25
CA ASP A 154 4.57 3.46 11.18
C ASP A 154 5.24 4.25 10.02
N SER A 155 5.92 3.61 9.05
CA SER A 155 6.46 4.32 7.87
C SER A 155 5.64 4.08 6.60
N ASN A 156 4.70 4.99 6.34
CA ASN A 156 4.22 5.26 4.99
C ASN A 156 5.19 6.23 4.30
N SER A 157 6.36 5.76 3.88
CA SER A 157 7.28 6.52 3.02
C SER A 157 7.47 5.79 1.68
N PRO A 158 7.22 6.43 0.53
CA PRO A 158 7.24 5.80 -0.80
C PRO A 158 8.65 5.41 -1.30
N ILE A 159 9.70 5.62 -0.50
CA ILE A 159 11.11 5.42 -0.90
C ILE A 159 11.60 3.98 -0.61
N THR A 160 11.02 3.29 0.36
CA THR A 160 11.50 1.97 0.83
C THR A 160 11.08 0.78 -0.04
N ASP A 161 10.03 0.89 -0.86
CA ASP A 161 9.51 -0.23 -1.68
C ASP A 161 10.42 -0.61 -2.87
N SER A 162 11.34 0.29 -3.26
CA SER A 162 12.28 0.07 -4.36
C SER A 162 13.35 -1.00 -4.04
N TYR A 163 13.72 -1.15 -2.77
CA TYR A 163 14.89 -1.95 -2.37
C TYR A 163 14.62 -3.45 -2.21
N LEU A 164 13.36 -3.87 -2.04
CA LEU A 164 13.00 -5.25 -1.68
C LEU A 164 12.80 -6.20 -2.87
N LYS A 165 12.82 -5.71 -4.11
CA LYS A 165 12.55 -6.50 -5.33
C LYS A 165 13.64 -7.53 -5.71
N LYS A 166 14.70 -7.76 -4.90
CA LYS A 166 15.89 -8.50 -5.38
C LYS A 166 16.31 -9.78 -4.64
N VAL A 167 15.54 -10.29 -3.66
CA VAL A 167 15.96 -11.51 -2.90
C VAL A 167 15.18 -12.79 -3.25
N ASP A 168 14.06 -12.73 -3.99
CA ASP A 168 13.21 -13.92 -4.20
C ASP A 168 13.48 -14.74 -5.48
N PHE A 169 14.64 -14.57 -6.13
CA PHE A 169 14.94 -15.23 -7.41
C PHE A 169 15.35 -16.72 -7.31
N LEU A 170 15.35 -17.36 -6.13
CA LEU A 170 15.79 -18.75 -5.99
C LEU A 170 14.79 -19.60 -5.23
N LYS A 171 13.74 -20.08 -5.94
CA LYS A 171 13.04 -21.37 -5.71
C LYS A 171 11.89 -21.55 -6.70
N THR A 172 12.21 -21.99 -7.92
CA THR A 172 11.21 -22.58 -8.82
C THR A 172 11.70 -23.93 -9.33
N SER A 173 11.02 -25.00 -8.92
CA SER A 173 10.95 -26.33 -9.57
C SER A 173 10.22 -27.25 -8.61
N GLY A 174 9.12 -27.96 -8.87
CA GLY A 174 8.28 -28.23 -10.03
C GLY A 174 7.42 -29.47 -9.68
N ILE A 175 6.23 -29.58 -10.28
CA ILE A 175 5.38 -30.80 -10.43
C ILE A 175 4.53 -31.25 -9.21
N MET A 176 3.21 -31.03 -9.27
CA MET A 176 2.20 -31.88 -8.63
C MET A 176 0.98 -32.10 -9.56
N LYS A 177 0.58 -33.36 -9.73
CA LYS A 177 -0.60 -33.80 -10.50
C LYS A 177 -1.91 -33.41 -9.80
N LYS A 178 -2.91 -32.96 -10.57
CA LYS A 178 -4.28 -32.67 -10.11
C LYS A 178 -4.96 -33.94 -9.54
N ARG A 179 -5.47 -33.87 -8.32
CA ARG A 179 -6.45 -34.79 -7.73
C ARG A 179 -7.81 -34.10 -7.65
N ASN A 180 -8.89 -34.88 -7.81
CA ASN A 180 -10.26 -34.40 -7.66
C ASN A 180 -10.53 -33.94 -6.22
N GLY A 181 -11.26 -32.84 -6.07
CA GLY A 181 -11.60 -32.23 -4.78
C GLY A 181 -12.65 -33.03 -4.02
N THR A 182 -12.69 -32.84 -2.69
CA THR A 182 -13.69 -33.44 -1.79
C THR A 182 -14.96 -32.59 -1.75
N GLU A 183 -16.12 -33.18 -1.53
CA GLU A 183 -17.38 -32.42 -1.37
C GLU A 183 -17.38 -31.57 -0.08
N THR A 184 -18.14 -30.47 -0.06
CA THR A 184 -18.28 -29.58 1.11
C THR A 184 -18.89 -30.33 2.30
N SER A 185 -18.19 -30.36 3.44
CA SER A 185 -18.68 -30.98 4.68
C SER A 185 -19.72 -30.09 5.38
N ALA A 186 -20.64 -30.71 6.12
CA ALA A 186 -21.67 -30.01 6.90
C ALA A 186 -21.10 -29.19 8.07
N PHE A 187 -19.91 -29.56 8.56
CA PHE A 187 -19.14 -28.83 9.56
C PHE A 187 -17.72 -28.63 9.03
N GLY A 188 -17.22 -27.40 9.09
CA GLY A 188 -16.00 -26.96 8.40
C GLY A 188 -14.81 -27.92 8.49
N THR A 189 -14.07 -28.05 7.39
CA THR A 189 -12.90 -28.91 7.31
C THR A 189 -11.66 -28.25 7.91
N ASN A 190 -10.87 -29.02 8.67
CA ASN A 190 -9.54 -28.60 9.11
C ASN A 190 -8.53 -28.74 7.95
N GLY A 191 -8.48 -27.74 7.06
CA GLY A 191 -7.45 -27.64 6.01
C GLY A 191 -7.90 -26.88 4.76
N ARG A 192 -6.94 -26.31 4.01
CA ARG A 192 -7.17 -25.71 2.68
C ARG A 192 -7.26 -26.83 1.63
N ILE A 193 -8.43 -27.45 1.52
CA ILE A 193 -8.73 -28.48 0.52
C ILE A 193 -9.66 -27.84 -0.53
N ASN A 194 -9.42 -28.11 -1.82
CA ASN A 194 -10.33 -27.67 -2.88
C ASN A 194 -11.65 -28.44 -2.76
N HIS A 195 -12.76 -27.72 -2.65
CA HIS A 195 -14.10 -28.30 -2.57
C HIS A 195 -14.90 -28.06 -3.85
N ASP A 196 -15.71 -29.05 -4.24
CA ASP A 196 -16.73 -28.85 -5.27
C ASP A 196 -17.86 -27.98 -4.71
N SER A 197 -17.99 -26.76 -5.24
CA SER A 197 -18.98 -25.76 -4.84
C SER A 197 -20.24 -25.76 -5.71
N SER A 198 -20.36 -26.69 -6.67
CA SER A 198 -21.47 -26.74 -7.63
C SER A 198 -22.84 -26.77 -6.95
N LYS A 199 -22.98 -27.53 -5.85
CA LYS A 199 -24.24 -27.61 -5.08
C LYS A 199 -24.68 -26.26 -4.50
N PHE A 200 -23.74 -25.40 -4.09
CA PHE A 200 -24.04 -24.08 -3.53
C PHE A 200 -24.48 -23.10 -4.62
N TYR A 201 -23.73 -23.04 -5.73
CA TYR A 201 -24.05 -22.15 -6.86
C TYR A 201 -25.24 -22.62 -7.69
N ASN A 202 -25.63 -23.90 -7.61
CA ASN A 202 -26.86 -24.42 -8.22
C ASN A 202 -28.08 -24.36 -7.27
N SER A 203 -27.95 -23.70 -6.11
CA SER A 203 -29.08 -23.55 -5.19
C SER A 203 -30.11 -22.55 -5.70
N LYS A 204 -31.34 -22.64 -5.19
CA LYS A 204 -32.45 -21.74 -5.57
C LYS A 204 -32.11 -20.26 -5.43
N LEU A 205 -31.25 -19.91 -4.47
CA LEU A 205 -30.78 -18.53 -4.26
C LEU A 205 -30.09 -17.94 -5.50
N TYR A 206 -29.42 -18.78 -6.30
CA TYR A 206 -28.69 -18.37 -7.49
C TYR A 206 -29.47 -18.61 -8.80
N ALA A 207 -30.61 -19.31 -8.74
CA ALA A 207 -31.36 -19.71 -9.94
C ALA A 207 -31.93 -18.53 -10.72
N GLU A 208 -32.26 -17.43 -10.03
CA GLU A 208 -32.83 -16.21 -10.64
C GLU A 208 -31.74 -15.17 -11.02
N LEU A 209 -30.47 -15.44 -10.70
CA LEU A 209 -29.34 -14.55 -11.03
C LEU A 209 -28.78 -14.80 -12.44
N GLY A 210 -29.45 -15.63 -13.26
CA GLY A 210 -28.96 -16.10 -14.54
C GLY A 210 -29.66 -15.49 -15.75
N ASP A 211 -28.93 -14.62 -16.47
CA ASP A 211 -28.75 -14.76 -17.92
C ASP A 211 -27.38 -14.15 -18.27
N LYS A 212 -26.37 -15.02 -18.48
CA LYS A 212 -25.07 -14.55 -18.96
C LYS A 212 -25.21 -14.23 -20.44
N LYS A 213 -25.39 -12.94 -20.77
CA LYS A 213 -25.23 -12.47 -22.15
C LYS A 213 -23.92 -13.03 -22.70
N ILE A 214 -23.96 -13.58 -23.91
CA ILE A 214 -22.75 -13.96 -24.63
C ILE A 214 -22.01 -12.66 -24.89
N LEU A 215 -20.94 -12.42 -24.13
CA LEU A 215 -20.08 -11.27 -24.28
C LEU A 215 -18.96 -11.61 -25.25
N ASP A 216 -18.56 -10.62 -26.05
CA ASP A 216 -17.31 -10.69 -26.78
C ASP A 216 -16.15 -10.87 -25.80
N LYS A 217 -15.34 -11.89 -26.03
CA LYS A 217 -14.19 -12.25 -25.20
C LYS A 217 -12.87 -11.82 -25.82
N ASN A 218 -12.90 -11.26 -27.02
CA ASN A 218 -11.70 -10.78 -27.68
C ASN A 218 -11.21 -9.52 -26.96
N GLU A 219 -9.92 -9.52 -26.64
CA GLU A 219 -9.18 -8.35 -26.14
C GLU A 219 -8.70 -7.60 -27.37
N ASN A 220 -9.19 -6.37 -27.57
CA ASN A 220 -8.75 -5.50 -28.66
C ASN A 220 -7.45 -4.78 -28.27
N ASP A 221 -6.61 -4.50 -29.26
CA ASP A 221 -5.38 -3.76 -29.04
C ASP A 221 -5.67 -2.35 -28.52
N PHE A 222 -4.87 -1.92 -27.54
CA PHE A 222 -4.95 -0.57 -26.99
C PHE A 222 -4.01 0.36 -27.78
N PRO A 223 -4.48 1.53 -28.26
CA PRO A 223 -3.63 2.43 -29.04
C PRO A 223 -2.46 2.98 -28.22
N ASP A 224 -1.23 2.82 -28.71
CA ASP A 224 -0.02 3.23 -27.97
C ASP A 224 0.03 4.75 -27.75
N GLU A 225 -0.56 5.56 -28.63
CA GLU A 225 -0.68 7.01 -28.50
C GLU A 225 -1.63 7.48 -27.39
N LEU A 226 -2.46 6.56 -26.85
CA LEU A 226 -3.32 6.80 -25.69
C LEU A 226 -2.74 6.20 -24.40
N ALA A 227 -1.64 5.44 -24.49
CA ALA A 227 -1.01 4.87 -23.32
C ALA A 227 -0.30 5.95 -22.51
N ASN A 228 -0.48 5.90 -21.19
CA ASN A 228 0.04 6.87 -20.22
C ASN A 228 -0.43 8.30 -20.49
N LYS A 229 -1.69 8.44 -20.91
CA LYS A 229 -2.26 9.71 -21.33
C LYS A 229 -3.35 10.20 -20.39
N PHE A 230 -3.34 11.50 -20.19
CA PHE A 230 -4.44 12.26 -19.63
C PHE A 230 -5.27 12.87 -20.77
N ILE A 231 -6.57 12.66 -20.74
CA ILE A 231 -7.52 13.14 -21.75
C ILE A 231 -8.40 14.20 -21.08
N LEU A 232 -8.35 15.43 -21.60
CA LEU A 232 -9.28 16.48 -21.20
C LEU A 232 -10.65 16.21 -21.84
N GLY A 233 -11.63 15.83 -21.04
CA GLY A 233 -12.98 15.53 -21.50
C GLY A 233 -13.80 14.71 -20.50
N SER A 234 -15.11 14.62 -20.75
CA SER A 234 -16.01 13.82 -19.92
C SER A 234 -15.87 12.33 -20.22
N ALA A 235 -15.71 11.52 -19.17
CA ALA A 235 -15.74 10.07 -19.24
C ALA A 235 -17.11 9.49 -19.60
N GLU A 236 -18.17 10.31 -19.67
CA GLU A 236 -19.49 9.89 -20.17
C GLU A 236 -19.45 9.50 -21.66
N SER A 237 -18.40 9.88 -22.38
CA SER A 237 -18.11 9.39 -23.73
C SER A 237 -16.61 9.15 -23.90
N MET A 238 -16.21 7.88 -23.95
CA MET A 238 -14.81 7.44 -24.14
C MET A 238 -14.57 7.00 -25.58
N LYS A 239 -15.03 7.80 -26.56
CA LYS A 239 -14.99 7.46 -27.99
C LYS A 239 -13.57 7.19 -28.53
N GLU A 240 -12.55 7.70 -27.85
CA GLU A 240 -11.14 7.48 -28.18
C GLU A 240 -10.70 6.05 -27.85
N LEU A 241 -11.37 5.38 -26.91
CA LEU A 241 -10.99 4.05 -26.43
C LEU A 241 -11.76 2.95 -27.18
N PRO A 242 -11.06 1.95 -27.75
CA PRO A 242 -11.72 0.79 -28.33
C PRO A 242 -12.47 -0.03 -27.28
N ASP A 243 -13.52 -0.73 -27.69
CA ASP A 243 -14.19 -1.75 -26.87
C ASP A 243 -13.17 -2.79 -26.40
N ASN A 244 -13.37 -3.39 -25.22
CA ASN A 244 -12.54 -4.49 -24.71
C ASN A 244 -11.01 -4.26 -24.81
N SER A 245 -10.51 -3.07 -24.46
CA SER A 245 -9.09 -2.69 -24.58
C SER A 245 -8.43 -2.32 -23.25
N VAL A 246 -9.19 -2.06 -22.19
CA VAL A 246 -8.67 -1.76 -20.83
C VAL A 246 -8.90 -2.91 -19.85
N HIS A 247 -8.06 -3.03 -18.83
CA HIS A 247 -7.96 -4.26 -18.03
C HIS A 247 -8.52 -4.10 -16.61
N LEU A 248 -8.35 -2.91 -16.04
CA LEU A 248 -8.77 -2.57 -14.70
C LEU A 248 -9.17 -1.09 -14.68
N MET A 249 -10.37 -0.78 -14.20
CA MET A 249 -10.78 0.57 -13.85
C MET A 249 -10.62 0.76 -12.34
N ILE A 250 -9.99 1.86 -11.94
CA ILE A 250 -9.93 2.31 -10.54
C ILE A 250 -10.30 3.78 -10.53
N THR A 251 -11.25 4.15 -9.67
CA THR A 251 -11.66 5.55 -9.58
C THR A 251 -12.24 5.90 -8.21
N SER A 252 -12.36 7.20 -7.98
CA SER A 252 -13.14 7.80 -6.89
C SER A 252 -13.94 8.95 -7.50
N PRO A 253 -15.23 8.75 -7.84
CA PRO A 253 -16.00 9.79 -8.51
C PRO A 253 -16.13 11.06 -7.66
N PRO A 254 -16.40 12.22 -8.26
CA PRO A 254 -16.68 13.44 -7.51
C PRO A 254 -17.89 13.19 -6.60
N TYR A 255 -17.93 13.77 -5.40
CA TYR A 255 -19.00 13.52 -4.45
C TYR A 255 -20.18 14.50 -4.58
N ASN A 256 -20.06 15.52 -5.46
CA ASN A 256 -21.13 16.48 -5.71
C ASN A 256 -21.62 17.15 -4.42
N VAL A 257 -20.70 17.45 -3.49
CA VAL A 257 -20.97 18.04 -2.18
C VAL A 257 -20.27 19.38 -2.10
N SER A 258 -20.73 20.33 -2.94
CA SER A 258 -20.49 21.79 -2.84
C SER A 258 -19.18 22.18 -2.14
N LYS A 259 -18.08 21.62 -2.61
CA LYS A 259 -16.76 22.19 -2.44
C LYS A 259 -16.46 22.92 -3.76
N GLU A 260 -15.53 23.87 -3.77
CA GLU A 260 -15.31 24.90 -4.80
C GLU A 260 -15.16 24.45 -6.29
N TYR A 261 -15.36 23.17 -6.61
CA TYR A 261 -15.12 22.47 -7.88
C TYR A 261 -16.27 21.52 -8.30
N ASP A 262 -17.27 21.27 -7.46
CA ASP A 262 -18.43 20.43 -7.85
C ASP A 262 -19.51 21.29 -8.52
N GLU A 263 -20.06 20.83 -9.65
CA GLU A 263 -21.30 21.37 -10.20
C GLU A 263 -22.46 21.16 -9.19
N ASP A 264 -23.45 22.04 -9.16
CA ASP A 264 -24.61 21.91 -8.26
C ASP A 264 -25.64 20.91 -8.85
N LEU A 265 -25.22 19.68 -9.11
CA LEU A 265 -26.09 18.65 -9.69
C LEU A 265 -27.10 18.16 -8.65
N SER A 266 -28.31 17.86 -9.09
CA SER A 266 -29.22 17.04 -8.31
C SER A 266 -28.67 15.61 -8.16
N LEU A 267 -29.13 14.88 -7.14
CA LEU A 267 -28.76 13.46 -6.97
C LEU A 267 -29.06 12.64 -8.24
N THR A 268 -30.14 12.94 -8.95
CA THR A 268 -30.51 12.25 -10.20
C THR A 268 -29.51 12.53 -11.31
N GLU A 269 -29.14 13.80 -11.54
CA GLU A 269 -28.16 14.19 -12.55
C GLU A 269 -26.79 13.59 -12.25
N TYR A 270 -26.38 13.62 -10.97
CA TYR A 270 -25.16 12.98 -10.52
C TYR A 270 -25.13 11.47 -10.80
N LEU A 271 -26.20 10.75 -10.45
CA LEU A 271 -26.30 9.31 -10.71
C LEU A 271 -26.34 8.99 -12.22
N GLU A 272 -26.95 9.85 -13.05
CA GLU A 272 -26.95 9.65 -14.50
C GLU A 272 -25.54 9.86 -15.10
N MET A 273 -24.81 10.89 -14.65
CA MET A 273 -23.40 11.08 -15.04
C MET A 273 -22.55 9.85 -14.71
N LEU A 274 -22.68 9.31 -13.49
CA LEU A 274 -21.97 8.07 -13.11
C LEU A 274 -22.37 6.89 -13.98
N LYS A 275 -23.67 6.74 -14.26
CA LYS A 275 -24.19 5.66 -15.09
C LYS A 275 -23.65 5.72 -16.51
N ASN A 276 -23.55 6.91 -17.09
CA ASN A 276 -22.97 7.12 -18.42
C ASN A 276 -21.49 6.71 -18.43
N ALA A 277 -20.68 7.24 -17.49
CA ALA A 277 -19.27 6.91 -17.38
C ALA A 277 -19.01 5.42 -17.12
N PHE A 278 -19.83 4.78 -16.27
CA PHE A 278 -19.70 3.34 -15.99
C PHE A 278 -20.23 2.45 -17.11
N THR A 279 -21.17 2.93 -17.93
CA THR A 279 -21.58 2.25 -19.16
C THR A 279 -20.45 2.25 -20.19
N GLU A 280 -19.78 3.40 -20.38
CA GLU A 280 -18.58 3.47 -21.21
C GLU A 280 -17.45 2.60 -20.65
N THR A 281 -17.25 2.62 -19.33
CA THR A 281 -16.30 1.71 -18.66
C THR A 281 -16.63 0.25 -18.98
N TYR A 282 -17.91 -0.15 -18.93
CA TYR A 282 -18.32 -1.50 -19.29
C TYR A 282 -17.96 -1.82 -20.75
N ARG A 283 -18.16 -0.90 -21.68
CA ARG A 283 -17.81 -1.08 -23.11
C ARG A 283 -16.31 -1.33 -23.29
N VAL A 284 -15.46 -0.46 -22.73
CA VAL A 284 -14.01 -0.51 -22.95
C VAL A 284 -13.29 -1.59 -22.15
N LEU A 285 -13.85 -2.05 -21.03
CA LEU A 285 -13.23 -3.06 -20.18
C LEU A 285 -13.24 -4.44 -20.87
N VAL A 286 -12.14 -5.19 -20.80
CA VAL A 286 -12.05 -6.56 -21.33
C VAL A 286 -12.96 -7.53 -20.57
N ASN A 287 -13.34 -8.65 -21.20
CA ASN A 287 -13.96 -9.77 -20.48
C ASN A 287 -13.00 -10.29 -19.38
N GLY A 288 -13.50 -10.43 -18.16
CA GLY A 288 -12.68 -10.72 -17.00
C GLY A 288 -11.86 -9.53 -16.47
N GLY A 289 -12.02 -8.33 -17.03
CA GLY A 289 -11.53 -7.10 -16.44
C GLY A 289 -12.21 -6.79 -15.10
N ARG A 290 -11.67 -5.82 -14.37
CA ARG A 290 -12.18 -5.40 -13.05
C ARG A 290 -12.51 -3.93 -13.03
N ALA A 291 -13.49 -3.56 -12.21
CA ALA A 291 -13.84 -2.18 -11.93
C ALA A 291 -13.88 -1.99 -10.41
N CYS A 292 -13.14 -1.00 -9.91
CA CYS A 292 -13.00 -0.72 -8.49
C CYS A 292 -13.35 0.74 -8.22
N ILE A 293 -14.38 0.97 -7.41
CA ILE A 293 -14.92 2.31 -7.17
C ILE A 293 -14.80 2.62 -5.68
N ASN A 294 -13.96 3.61 -5.35
CA ASN A 294 -13.88 4.17 -4.01
C ASN A 294 -15.01 5.19 -3.82
N VAL A 295 -15.82 5.01 -2.77
CA VAL A 295 -16.99 5.84 -2.50
C VAL A 295 -17.26 5.99 -1.00
N ALA A 296 -17.56 7.21 -0.56
CA ALA A 296 -18.16 7.53 0.73
C ALA A 296 -19.67 7.68 0.61
N ASN A 297 -20.40 7.30 1.66
CA ASN A 297 -21.80 7.70 1.81
C ASN A 297 -21.89 9.15 2.29
N LEU A 298 -22.98 9.84 1.91
CA LEU A 298 -23.06 11.29 2.05
C LEU A 298 -24.18 11.74 2.97
N GLY A 299 -24.02 12.95 3.52
CA GLY A 299 -25.04 13.60 4.33
C GLY A 299 -25.32 12.88 5.65
N ARG A 300 -26.21 13.48 6.44
CA ARG A 300 -26.74 12.92 7.70
C ARG A 300 -28.25 13.14 7.87
N LYS A 301 -28.84 13.99 7.03
CA LYS A 301 -30.26 14.41 7.08
C LYS A 301 -30.72 14.84 5.67
N PRO A 302 -31.09 13.93 4.76
CA PRO A 302 -31.01 12.47 4.91
C PRO A 302 -29.58 11.94 4.78
N TYR A 303 -29.37 10.68 5.18
CA TYR A 303 -28.17 9.92 4.84
C TYR A 303 -28.37 9.31 3.44
N ILE A 304 -27.39 9.50 2.56
CA ILE A 304 -27.43 9.06 1.17
C ILE A 304 -26.46 7.87 1.04
N PRO A 305 -26.98 6.64 0.89
CA PRO A 305 -26.15 5.45 0.73
C PRO A 305 -25.65 5.34 -0.73
N LEU A 306 -24.69 6.19 -1.10
CA LEU A 306 -24.12 6.18 -2.46
C LEU A 306 -23.55 4.82 -2.85
N SER A 307 -22.98 4.07 -1.89
CA SER A 307 -22.49 2.69 -2.12
C SER A 307 -23.58 1.80 -2.74
N ASP A 308 -24.81 1.95 -2.28
CA ASP A 308 -25.94 1.07 -2.65
C ASP A 308 -26.47 1.47 -4.03
N TYR A 309 -26.58 2.77 -4.30
CA TYR A 309 -26.97 3.28 -5.61
C TYR A 309 -25.98 2.87 -6.69
N ILE A 310 -24.68 3.02 -6.44
CA ILE A 310 -23.64 2.62 -7.39
C ILE A 310 -23.65 1.10 -7.56
N SER A 311 -23.79 0.32 -6.50
CA SER A 311 -23.82 -1.14 -6.59
C SER A 311 -24.96 -1.65 -7.46
N LYS A 312 -26.17 -1.11 -7.25
CA LYS A 312 -27.34 -1.44 -8.07
C LYS A 312 -27.13 -1.02 -9.53
N MET A 313 -26.65 0.19 -9.76
CA MET A 313 -26.37 0.73 -11.09
C MET A 313 -25.35 -0.13 -11.86
N MET A 314 -24.25 -0.53 -11.23
CA MET A 314 -23.23 -1.36 -11.85
C MET A 314 -23.79 -2.73 -12.24
N ILE A 315 -24.61 -3.34 -11.37
CA ILE A 315 -25.30 -4.61 -11.66
C ILE A 315 -26.27 -4.44 -12.85
N ASP A 316 -27.06 -3.37 -12.86
CA ASP A 316 -28.03 -3.08 -13.92
C ASP A 316 -27.34 -2.82 -15.28
N ILE A 317 -26.14 -2.23 -15.30
CA ILE A 317 -25.29 -2.09 -16.50
C ILE A 317 -24.82 -3.46 -17.01
N GLY A 318 -24.66 -4.44 -16.12
CA GLY A 318 -24.27 -5.81 -16.45
C GLY A 318 -22.94 -6.27 -15.83
N PHE A 319 -22.40 -5.53 -14.86
CA PHE A 319 -21.24 -5.97 -14.08
C PHE A 319 -21.63 -7.04 -13.06
N ASN A 320 -20.71 -7.97 -12.81
CA ASN A 320 -20.81 -8.92 -11.71
C ASN A 320 -20.14 -8.36 -10.47
N MET A 321 -20.91 -8.19 -9.38
CA MET A 321 -20.36 -7.82 -8.07
C MET A 321 -19.42 -8.93 -7.57
N ARG A 322 -18.23 -8.55 -7.11
CA ARG A 322 -17.18 -9.45 -6.59
C ARG A 322 -17.09 -9.38 -5.07
N GLY A 323 -17.50 -8.26 -4.49
CA GLY A 323 -17.41 -7.99 -3.06
C GLY A 323 -17.06 -6.54 -2.79
N GLU A 324 -16.91 -6.24 -1.51
CA GLU A 324 -16.65 -4.90 -1.00
C GLU A 324 -15.41 -4.96 -0.11
N ILE A 325 -14.56 -3.94 -0.24
CA ILE A 325 -13.45 -3.69 0.66
C ILE A 325 -13.79 -2.44 1.46
N ILE A 326 -13.70 -2.52 2.78
CA ILE A 326 -13.85 -1.39 3.69
C ILE A 326 -12.47 -0.76 3.88
N TRP A 327 -12.27 0.42 3.33
CA TRP A 327 -11.11 1.23 3.65
C TRP A 327 -11.34 1.91 4.99
N ASN A 328 -10.74 1.35 6.04
CA ASN A 328 -10.64 1.97 7.35
C ASN A 328 -9.56 3.07 7.31
N LYS A 329 -9.96 4.32 7.49
CA LYS A 329 -9.06 5.48 7.44
C LYS A 329 -8.12 5.60 8.65
N ALA A 330 -8.02 4.55 9.47
CA ALA A 330 -7.24 4.52 10.71
C ALA A 330 -7.62 5.67 11.68
N ALA A 331 -6.78 5.96 12.68
CA ALA A 331 -6.98 7.06 13.63
C ALA A 331 -6.93 8.47 12.99
N SER A 332 -6.76 8.57 11.66
CA SER A 332 -6.78 9.83 10.91
C SER A 332 -8.20 10.39 10.69
N ALA A 333 -9.24 9.70 11.16
CA ALA A 333 -10.54 10.31 11.38
C ALA A 333 -10.39 11.44 12.42
N SER A 334 -10.21 12.67 11.93
CA SER A 334 -10.33 13.91 12.71
C SER A 334 -11.45 13.75 13.73
N PRO A 335 -11.29 14.21 14.99
CA PRO A 335 -12.31 14.11 16.02
C PRO A 335 -13.56 14.88 15.58
N SER A 336 -14.40 14.22 14.77
CA SER A 336 -15.59 14.78 14.19
C SER A 336 -16.56 15.00 15.34
N THR A 337 -16.92 16.27 15.53
CA THR A 337 -17.89 16.74 16.51
C THR A 337 -19.33 16.64 15.99
N ALA A 338 -19.56 15.91 14.89
CA ALA A 338 -20.89 15.62 14.36
C ALA A 338 -21.58 14.43 15.08
N TRP A 339 -21.72 14.51 16.41
CA TRP A 339 -22.33 13.47 17.25
C TRP A 339 -23.87 13.48 17.17
N GLY A 340 -24.44 14.50 16.52
CA GLY A 340 -25.86 14.81 16.67
C GLY A 340 -26.14 15.28 18.10
N SER A 341 -27.11 14.65 18.76
CA SER A 341 -27.41 14.92 20.17
C SER A 341 -26.40 14.23 21.08
N TRP A 342 -25.51 15.02 21.69
CA TRP A 342 -24.50 14.53 22.63
C TRP A 342 -25.12 13.77 23.81
N GLN A 343 -24.67 12.53 24.04
CA GLN A 343 -25.15 11.64 25.12
C GLN A 343 -26.69 11.56 25.22
N SER A 344 -27.38 11.65 24.09
CA SER A 344 -28.83 11.65 24.05
C SER A 344 -29.34 10.80 22.89
N ALA A 345 -30.32 9.95 23.18
CA ALA A 345 -31.01 9.13 22.18
C ALA A 345 -31.92 9.96 21.25
N ALA A 346 -32.06 11.27 21.48
CA ALA A 346 -32.91 12.13 20.66
C ALA A 346 -32.50 12.14 19.18
N ASN A 347 -31.19 12.17 18.89
CA ASN A 347 -30.65 12.09 17.53
C ASN A 347 -29.13 11.82 17.54
N PRO A 348 -28.64 10.67 18.04
CA PRO A 348 -27.22 10.33 17.93
C PRO A 348 -26.86 10.03 16.46
N ILE A 349 -25.69 10.47 16.01
CA ILE A 349 -25.23 10.29 14.61
C ILE A 349 -23.96 9.44 14.57
N LEU A 350 -23.90 8.51 13.62
CA LEU A 350 -22.71 7.70 13.36
C LEU A 350 -21.58 8.53 12.71
N ARG A 351 -20.36 8.28 13.19
CA ARG A 351 -19.13 8.81 12.60
C ARG A 351 -18.66 7.85 11.52
N ASP A 352 -18.66 8.28 10.27
CA ASP A 352 -18.08 7.48 9.19
C ASP A 352 -16.56 7.57 9.32
N ILE A 353 -15.93 6.45 9.62
CA ILE A 353 -14.48 6.31 9.74
C ILE A 353 -13.89 5.50 8.57
N HIS A 354 -14.73 5.18 7.60
CA HIS A 354 -14.39 4.33 6.47
C HIS A 354 -14.99 4.85 5.17
N GLU A 355 -14.44 4.33 4.07
CA GLU A 355 -15.02 4.39 2.73
C GLU A 355 -15.18 2.97 2.19
N TYR A 356 -16.01 2.83 1.17
CA TYR A 356 -16.24 1.59 0.45
C TYR A 356 -15.40 1.57 -0.80
N ILE A 357 -14.74 0.45 -1.08
CA ILE A 357 -14.18 0.14 -2.39
C ILE A 357 -15.02 -1.01 -2.95
N LEU A 358 -15.93 -0.67 -3.84
CA LEU A 358 -16.81 -1.62 -4.50
C LEU A 358 -16.04 -2.31 -5.63
N VAL A 359 -16.08 -3.64 -5.70
CA VAL A 359 -15.32 -4.42 -6.69
C VAL A 359 -16.26 -5.19 -7.60
N PHE A 360 -16.05 -5.01 -8.90
CA PHE A 360 -16.85 -5.63 -9.96
C PHE A 360 -15.99 -6.30 -11.02
N SER A 361 -16.61 -7.16 -11.83
CA SER A 361 -16.01 -7.75 -13.03
C SER A 361 -16.96 -7.74 -14.21
N LYS A 362 -16.46 -7.48 -15.42
CA LYS A 362 -17.22 -7.67 -16.66
C LYS A 362 -17.14 -9.12 -17.11
N GLY A 363 -18.28 -9.72 -17.40
CA GLY A 363 -18.35 -11.08 -17.94
C GLY A 363 -17.73 -12.12 -17.01
N ASP A 364 -16.75 -12.87 -17.50
CA ASP A 364 -16.18 -13.99 -16.75
C ASP A 364 -15.49 -13.54 -15.45
N TYR A 365 -15.62 -14.36 -14.40
CA TYR A 365 -14.93 -14.11 -13.14
C TYR A 365 -13.41 -14.35 -13.20
N LYS A 366 -12.89 -14.92 -14.29
CA LYS A 366 -11.48 -15.21 -14.52
C LYS A 366 -10.99 -14.47 -15.75
N ARG A 367 -9.78 -13.92 -15.69
CA ARG A 367 -9.01 -13.45 -16.85
C ARG A 367 -7.83 -14.39 -17.07
N GLU A 368 -7.58 -14.75 -18.32
CA GLU A 368 -6.40 -15.57 -18.65
C GLU A 368 -5.12 -14.75 -18.58
N LYS A 369 -4.03 -15.38 -18.15
CA LYS A 369 -2.74 -14.71 -17.93
C LYS A 369 -2.02 -14.39 -19.23
N ASN A 370 -2.23 -15.16 -20.29
CA ASN A 370 -1.67 -14.95 -21.65
C ASN A 370 -0.16 -14.59 -21.67
N GLY A 371 0.64 -15.23 -20.81
CA GLY A 371 2.09 -14.97 -20.70
C GLY A 371 2.48 -13.70 -19.94
N LYS A 372 1.53 -12.84 -19.55
CA LYS A 372 1.78 -11.63 -18.74
C LYS A 372 2.25 -11.98 -17.33
N GLU A 373 2.95 -11.08 -16.65
CA GLU A 373 3.59 -11.33 -15.34
C GLU A 373 2.68 -10.94 -14.16
N ASN A 374 2.70 -11.74 -13.07
CA ASN A 374 2.13 -11.35 -11.78
C ASN A 374 3.21 -10.64 -10.96
N THR A 375 2.89 -9.49 -10.37
CA THR A 375 3.86 -8.71 -9.58
C THR A 375 3.55 -8.70 -8.07
N ILE A 376 2.38 -9.20 -7.66
CA ILE A 376 2.01 -9.28 -6.25
C ILE A 376 2.80 -10.38 -5.53
N THR A 377 3.30 -10.07 -4.33
CA THR A 377 3.99 -11.06 -3.48
C THR A 377 3.00 -11.94 -2.73
N LYS A 378 3.47 -13.04 -2.15
CA LYS A 378 2.63 -13.94 -1.35
C LYS A 378 2.08 -13.25 -0.10
N GLU A 379 2.89 -12.45 0.57
CA GLU A 379 2.56 -11.73 1.80
C GLU A 379 1.49 -10.68 1.50
N GLN A 380 1.70 -9.90 0.44
CA GLN A 380 0.72 -8.95 -0.07
C GLN A 380 -0.59 -9.65 -0.42
N PHE A 381 -0.53 -10.77 -1.14
CA PHE A 381 -1.73 -11.51 -1.52
C PHE A 381 -2.53 -11.97 -0.29
N VAL A 382 -1.88 -12.58 0.70
CA VAL A 382 -2.56 -13.04 1.92
C VAL A 382 -3.17 -11.86 2.68
N GLU A 383 -2.45 -10.75 2.82
CA GLU A 383 -2.95 -9.59 3.55
C GLU A 383 -4.12 -8.91 2.83
N TRP A 384 -3.98 -8.65 1.53
CA TRP A 384 -4.94 -7.87 0.76
C TRP A 384 -6.18 -8.67 0.32
N THR A 385 -6.21 -9.99 0.53
CA THR A 385 -7.44 -10.77 0.42
C THR A 385 -8.46 -10.50 1.52
N LYS A 386 -8.06 -9.82 2.61
CA LYS A 386 -8.99 -9.40 3.67
C LYS A 386 -9.87 -8.24 3.18
N SER A 387 -11.12 -8.21 3.63
CA SER A 387 -12.09 -7.19 3.25
C SER A 387 -11.96 -5.87 4.01
N ILE A 388 -11.07 -5.75 4.99
CA ILE A 388 -10.85 -4.50 5.73
C ILE A 388 -9.41 -4.07 5.53
N TRP A 389 -9.23 -2.91 4.89
CA TRP A 389 -7.91 -2.34 4.62
C TRP A 389 -7.72 -1.10 5.48
N THR A 390 -6.73 -1.13 6.35
CA THR A 390 -6.32 0.03 7.13
C THR A 390 -5.26 0.80 6.37
N MET A 391 -5.57 2.03 5.95
CA MET A 391 -4.65 2.95 5.25
C MET A 391 -4.93 4.37 5.72
N ASN A 392 -3.89 5.20 5.88
CA ASN A 392 -4.07 6.61 6.26
C ASN A 392 -4.58 7.44 5.07
N ALA A 393 -5.39 8.46 5.36
CA ALA A 393 -5.84 9.39 4.32
C ALA A 393 -4.70 10.31 3.84
N GLU A 394 -4.82 10.77 2.59
CA GLU A 394 -3.89 11.74 2.02
C GLU A 394 -4.23 13.17 2.43
N SER A 395 -3.19 14.00 2.57
CA SER A 395 -3.38 15.42 2.89
C SER A 395 -3.82 16.19 1.64
N ALA A 396 -5.09 16.63 1.62
CA ALA A 396 -5.65 17.45 0.55
C ALA A 396 -4.78 18.69 0.23
N ARG A 397 -4.33 19.39 1.28
CA ARG A 397 -3.45 20.57 1.15
C ARG A 397 -2.10 20.23 0.50
N ARG A 398 -1.52 19.07 0.83
CA ARG A 398 -0.22 18.65 0.27
C ARG A 398 -0.35 18.31 -1.21
N ILE A 399 -1.42 17.62 -1.58
CA ILE A 399 -1.66 17.19 -2.96
C ILE A 399 -2.11 18.37 -3.83
N GLY A 400 -2.73 19.40 -3.25
CA GLY A 400 -3.38 20.46 -4.01
C GLY A 400 -4.69 19.98 -4.65
N HIS A 401 -5.28 18.92 -4.08
CA HIS A 401 -6.57 18.38 -4.49
C HIS A 401 -7.44 18.20 -3.25
N PRO A 402 -8.74 18.46 -3.34
CA PRO A 402 -9.61 18.56 -2.17
C PRO A 402 -10.05 17.22 -1.57
N ALA A 403 -9.99 16.15 -2.35
CA ALA A 403 -10.39 14.81 -1.95
C ALA A 403 -9.52 13.70 -2.57
N PRO A 404 -8.19 13.71 -2.38
CA PRO A 404 -7.33 12.64 -2.89
C PRO A 404 -7.48 11.38 -2.03
N PHE A 405 -7.66 10.22 -2.66
CA PHE A 405 -7.45 8.93 -2.00
C PHE A 405 -5.95 8.59 -1.91
N PRO A 406 -5.52 7.74 -0.96
CA PRO A 406 -4.13 7.34 -0.81
C PRO A 406 -3.61 6.54 -1.98
N GLU A 407 -2.35 6.82 -2.38
CA GLU A 407 -1.65 6.11 -3.45
C GLU A 407 -1.60 4.59 -3.22
N GLU A 408 -1.59 4.18 -1.96
CA GLU A 408 -1.64 2.79 -1.54
C GLU A 408 -2.91 2.07 -2.02
N LEU A 409 -4.05 2.76 -2.08
CA LEU A 409 -5.32 2.18 -2.52
C LEU A 409 -5.26 1.67 -3.97
N PRO A 410 -4.99 2.50 -5.00
CA PRO A 410 -4.87 2.01 -6.36
C PRO A 410 -3.68 1.07 -6.51
N TYR A 411 -2.57 1.26 -5.77
CA TYR A 411 -1.44 0.33 -5.81
C TYR A 411 -1.86 -1.10 -5.44
N ARG A 412 -2.54 -1.28 -4.30
CA ARG A 412 -3.05 -2.60 -3.88
C ARG A 412 -3.99 -3.20 -4.93
N LEU A 413 -4.90 -2.41 -5.48
CA LEU A 413 -5.84 -2.86 -6.50
C LEU A 413 -5.15 -3.27 -7.81
N ILE A 414 -4.15 -2.49 -8.27
CA ILE A 414 -3.35 -2.78 -9.46
C ILE A 414 -2.61 -4.11 -9.28
N GLN A 415 -1.93 -4.28 -8.15
CA GLN A 415 -1.21 -5.53 -7.85
C GLN A 415 -2.16 -6.73 -7.81
N PHE A 416 -3.37 -6.56 -7.27
CA PHE A 416 -4.31 -7.65 -7.06
C PHE A 416 -5.14 -8.02 -8.31
N TYR A 417 -5.44 -7.05 -9.19
CA TYR A 417 -6.40 -7.22 -10.29
C TYR A 417 -5.84 -6.98 -11.70
N SER A 418 -4.54 -6.68 -11.83
CA SER A 418 -3.88 -6.49 -13.13
C SER A 418 -2.56 -7.29 -13.24
N PHE A 419 -2.19 -7.63 -14.46
CA PHE A 419 -0.86 -8.13 -14.79
C PHE A 419 0.07 -6.97 -15.17
N LYS A 420 1.38 -7.19 -15.13
CA LYS A 420 2.35 -6.23 -15.63
C LYS A 420 2.06 -5.86 -17.09
N GLY A 421 2.14 -4.56 -17.42
CA GLY A 421 1.84 -4.03 -18.75
C GLY A 421 0.35 -3.82 -19.07
N ASP A 422 -0.58 -4.27 -18.22
CA ASP A 422 -2.02 -4.01 -18.40
C ASP A 422 -2.32 -2.50 -18.39
N ILE A 423 -3.44 -2.13 -19.01
CA ILE A 423 -3.95 -0.75 -19.08
C ILE A 423 -4.93 -0.48 -17.94
N ILE A 424 -4.62 0.53 -17.12
CA ILE A 424 -5.46 1.01 -16.01
C ILE A 424 -6.25 2.25 -16.45
N LEU A 425 -7.56 2.21 -16.32
CA LEU A 425 -8.45 3.34 -16.60
C LEU A 425 -8.83 4.05 -15.29
N ASP A 426 -8.79 5.39 -15.30
CA ASP A 426 -9.47 6.21 -14.30
C ASP A 426 -10.40 7.24 -15.00
N PRO A 427 -11.73 7.05 -14.97
CA PRO A 427 -12.68 8.00 -15.57
C PRO A 427 -12.76 9.36 -14.84
N PHE A 428 -12.20 9.48 -13.64
CA PHE A 428 -12.23 10.71 -12.83
C PHE A 428 -10.83 10.94 -12.22
N MET A 429 -9.85 11.24 -13.09
CA MET A 429 -8.43 11.19 -12.77
C MET A 429 -8.01 12.15 -11.66
N GLY A 430 -8.63 13.33 -11.58
CA GLY A 430 -8.32 14.39 -10.62
C GLY A 430 -6.82 14.65 -10.55
N SER A 431 -6.26 14.52 -9.35
CA SER A 431 -4.84 14.76 -9.11
C SER A 431 -3.86 13.73 -9.69
N GLY A 432 -4.28 12.69 -10.40
CA GLY A 432 -3.37 11.73 -11.03
C GLY A 432 -2.86 10.59 -10.14
N THR A 433 -3.52 10.33 -9.00
CA THR A 433 -3.04 9.29 -8.04
C THR A 433 -3.04 7.89 -8.67
N THR A 434 -4.08 7.53 -9.43
CA THR A 434 -4.13 6.23 -10.15
C THR A 434 -3.01 6.10 -11.17
N ALA A 435 -2.71 7.17 -11.92
CA ALA A 435 -1.63 7.20 -12.90
C ALA A 435 -0.25 6.96 -12.27
N VAL A 436 0.04 7.64 -11.16
CA VAL A 436 1.31 7.43 -10.42
C VAL A 436 1.46 5.99 -9.96
N SER A 437 0.40 5.39 -9.39
CA SER A 437 0.43 3.99 -8.94
C SER A 437 0.54 2.98 -10.08
N ALA A 438 -0.06 3.27 -11.23
CA ALA A 438 0.06 2.44 -12.44
C ALA A 438 1.50 2.37 -12.93
N ILE A 439 2.15 3.54 -13.09
CA ILE A 439 3.54 3.61 -13.55
C ILE A 439 4.49 2.96 -12.52
N LYS A 440 4.33 3.23 -11.22
CA LYS A 440 5.09 2.56 -10.14
C LYS A 440 4.98 1.04 -10.19
N SER A 441 3.84 0.54 -10.64
CA SER A 441 3.55 -0.88 -10.76
C SER A 441 3.90 -1.46 -12.12
N GLU A 442 4.57 -0.72 -13.01
CA GLU A 442 4.91 -1.20 -14.36
C GLU A 442 3.65 -1.55 -15.19
N ARG A 443 2.57 -0.78 -15.01
CA ARG A 443 1.37 -0.78 -15.85
C ARG A 443 1.30 0.50 -16.66
N LYS A 444 0.50 0.48 -17.72
CA LYS A 444 0.13 1.69 -18.46
C LYS A 444 -1.17 2.26 -17.87
N PHE A 445 -1.46 3.53 -18.10
CA PHE A 445 -2.74 4.12 -17.70
C PHE A 445 -3.39 4.95 -18.81
N VAL A 446 -4.68 5.21 -18.68
CA VAL A 446 -5.39 6.27 -19.39
C VAL A 446 -6.41 6.91 -18.45
N GLY A 447 -6.51 8.23 -18.49
CA GLY A 447 -7.33 8.99 -17.55
C GLY A 447 -8.16 10.06 -18.21
N TYR A 448 -9.38 10.26 -17.72
CA TYR A 448 -10.23 11.38 -18.11
C TYR A 448 -10.39 12.36 -16.95
N ASP A 449 -10.38 13.65 -17.25
CA ASP A 449 -10.85 14.70 -16.35
C ASP A 449 -11.40 15.86 -17.18
N ILE A 450 -12.43 16.54 -16.66
CA ILE A 450 -13.01 17.72 -17.30
C ILE A 450 -12.23 19.00 -17.01
N SER A 451 -11.41 19.00 -15.95
CA SER A 451 -10.66 20.16 -15.49
C SER A 451 -9.23 20.16 -16.02
N GLN A 452 -8.90 21.16 -16.85
CA GLN A 452 -7.52 21.35 -17.32
C GLN A 452 -6.55 21.57 -16.14
N GLU A 453 -6.99 22.24 -15.06
CA GLU A 453 -6.17 22.45 -13.88
C GLU A 453 -5.77 21.13 -13.21
N TYR A 454 -6.68 20.16 -13.15
CA TYR A 454 -6.38 18.85 -12.59
C TYR A 454 -5.51 18.00 -13.51
N ILE A 455 -5.69 18.11 -14.83
CA ILE A 455 -4.76 17.51 -15.79
C ILE A 455 -3.34 18.07 -15.60
N ASP A 456 -3.17 19.39 -15.53
CA ASP A 456 -1.87 20.02 -15.32
C ASP A 456 -1.23 19.57 -13.99
N LEU A 457 -2.04 19.44 -12.93
CA LEU A 457 -1.60 18.94 -11.63
C LEU A 457 -1.14 17.47 -11.72
N ALA A 458 -1.92 16.62 -12.38
CA ALA A 458 -1.61 15.20 -12.58
C ALA A 458 -0.32 15.03 -13.39
N GLU A 459 -0.16 15.78 -14.47
CA GLU A 459 1.06 15.81 -15.29
C GLU A 459 2.28 16.23 -14.48
N LYS A 460 2.16 17.31 -13.69
CA LYS A 460 3.25 17.78 -12.82
C LYS A 460 3.65 16.70 -11.81
N ARG A 461 2.68 16.04 -11.17
CA ARG A 461 2.94 14.96 -10.20
C ARG A 461 3.62 13.76 -10.87
N LEU A 462 3.14 13.37 -12.05
CA LEU A 462 3.72 12.26 -12.79
C LEU A 462 5.14 12.58 -13.27
N LYS A 463 5.37 13.80 -13.78
CA LYS A 463 6.70 14.25 -14.21
C LYS A 463 7.72 14.21 -13.08
N LEU A 464 7.37 14.74 -11.91
CA LEU A 464 8.23 14.67 -10.73
C LEU A 464 8.59 13.24 -10.34
N PHE A 465 7.66 12.29 -10.55
CA PHE A 465 7.92 10.87 -10.31
C PHE A 465 8.86 10.28 -11.38
N LEU A 466 8.63 10.57 -12.66
CA LEU A 466 9.47 10.06 -13.76
C LEU A 466 10.90 10.63 -13.75
N GLU A 467 11.07 11.86 -13.26
CA GLU A 467 12.36 12.52 -13.12
C GLU A 467 13.15 12.04 -11.89
N GLN A 468 12.56 11.24 -11.00
CA GLN A 468 13.29 10.63 -9.89
C GLN A 468 14.33 9.65 -10.43
N THR A 469 15.60 9.98 -10.26
CA THR A 469 16.71 9.10 -10.61
C THR A 469 16.71 7.85 -9.72
N SER A 470 16.62 6.68 -10.33
CA SER A 470 16.91 5.42 -9.65
C SER A 470 18.43 5.28 -9.47
N LEU A 471 18.91 5.24 -8.23
CA LEU A 471 20.29 4.86 -7.94
C LEU A 471 20.46 3.37 -8.22
N LYS A 472 21.30 3.04 -9.20
CA LYS A 472 21.70 1.66 -9.49
C LYS A 472 22.87 1.33 -8.59
N PHE A 473 22.65 0.46 -7.61
CA PHE A 473 23.72 -0.14 -6.82
C PHE A 473 24.18 -1.43 -7.52
N GLU A 474 25.47 -1.51 -7.83
CA GLU A 474 26.11 -2.79 -8.13
C GLU A 474 26.28 -3.54 -6.82
N ILE A 475 25.57 -4.66 -6.68
CA ILE A 475 25.73 -5.53 -5.52
C ILE A 475 26.98 -6.35 -5.78
N VAL A 476 28.09 -5.98 -5.13
CA VAL A 476 29.29 -6.83 -5.07
C VAL A 476 29.10 -7.81 -3.92
N THR A 477 28.80 -9.06 -4.24
CA THR A 477 28.87 -10.15 -3.26
C THR A 477 30.33 -10.41 -2.94
N VAL A 478 30.74 -10.07 -1.72
CA VAL A 478 32.03 -10.49 -1.17
C VAL A 478 31.82 -11.90 -0.61
N GLU A 479 32.32 -12.90 -1.32
CA GLU A 479 32.47 -14.24 -0.75
C GLU A 479 33.55 -14.15 0.33
N ASN A 480 33.14 -14.30 1.59
CA ASN A 480 34.10 -14.55 2.66
C ASN A 480 34.52 -16.01 2.51
N ASP A 481 35.71 -16.23 1.94
CA ASP A 481 36.42 -17.49 2.09
C ASP A 481 36.78 -17.63 3.58
N GLU A 482 36.01 -18.45 4.30
CA GLU A 482 36.39 -18.93 5.63
C GLU A 482 37.45 -20.03 5.45
N GLU A 483 38.70 -19.73 5.81
CA GLU A 483 39.76 -20.70 6.16
C GLU A 483 39.69 -21.08 7.65
#